data_AF-A0A969JTN6-F1
#
_entry.id   AF-A0A969JTN6-F1
#
_cell.length_a   1.000
_cell.length_b   1.000
_cell.length_c   1.000
_cell.angle_alpha   90.00
_cell.angle_beta   90.00
_cell.angle_gamma   90.00
#
_symmetry.space_group_name_H-M   'P 1'
#
loop_
_entity.id
_entity.type
_entity.pdbx_description
1 polymer ?
#
loop_
_entity_poly.entity_id
_entity_poly.type
_entity_poly.pdbx_seq_one_letter_code
_entity_poly.pdbx_strand_id
1 'polypeptide(L)'
;MNLPTLLQPQFPNNKTKALIMSYDDGSEHDRRLVELFNRYGIRGTFHLNSGKLGQAHHIGPHEVSTLYQGHEVSCHSVTHPDLTQLDDDAIRHEIGQDRQTLEDLTGYSVRGLAYPFGTYNERILVLLPELGIEYARTATATHTFTIPDTYLRWQPSCHHSGALELGKQFLTGADSSLQVFTVWGHSYELDGFMTVDPSKDWGYMEAFCQLWYEQAGVYCTTAIDLFEYLGALQQLSYSPVDRTLTNASARSLWVAWQTVAMEIPPGQAISCNNPIEVRCSFILRLTPLHSV
;
A
#
# COMPACT_ATOMS: atom_id res chain seq x y z
N MET A 1 -5.71 -14.74 14.66
CA MET A 1 -6.85 -15.32 13.92
C MET A 1 -6.90 -16.81 14.15
N ASN A 2 -8.02 -17.37 14.62
CA ASN A 2 -8.26 -18.83 14.61
C ASN A 2 -9.02 -19.21 13.33
N LEU A 3 -8.43 -18.90 12.17
CA LEU A 3 -8.98 -19.35 10.89
C LEU A 3 -8.59 -20.83 10.68
N PRO A 4 -9.43 -21.63 10.00
CA PRO A 4 -9.08 -22.99 9.66
C PRO A 4 -7.76 -23.04 8.87
N THR A 5 -6.92 -24.05 9.12
CA THR A 5 -5.68 -24.30 8.33
C THR A 5 -5.94 -24.45 6.83
N LEU A 6 -7.19 -24.73 6.45
CA LEU A 6 -7.65 -24.88 5.07
C LEU A 6 -7.90 -23.55 4.35
N LEU A 7 -7.92 -22.43 5.07
CA LEU A 7 -8.18 -21.09 4.54
C LEU A 7 -6.87 -20.32 4.40
N GLN A 8 -6.55 -19.92 3.17
CA GLN A 8 -5.38 -19.10 2.87
C GLN A 8 -5.84 -17.72 2.38
N PRO A 9 -5.44 -16.61 3.01
CA PRO A 9 -5.77 -15.29 2.51
C PRO A 9 -5.03 -15.01 1.20
N GLN A 10 -5.69 -14.25 0.32
CA GLN A 10 -5.14 -13.82 -0.96
C GLN A 10 -5.33 -12.30 -1.10
N PHE A 11 -4.50 -11.65 -1.90
CA PHE A 11 -4.74 -10.30 -2.39
C PHE A 11 -5.80 -10.30 -3.50
N PRO A 12 -6.34 -9.13 -3.86
CA PRO A 12 -7.38 -9.02 -4.88
C PRO A 12 -7.04 -9.76 -6.18
N ASN A 13 -8.05 -10.44 -6.73
CA ASN A 13 -7.93 -11.29 -7.93
C ASN A 13 -6.98 -12.49 -7.74
N ASN A 14 -7.04 -13.14 -6.58
CA ASN A 14 -6.33 -14.38 -6.25
C ASN A 14 -4.79 -14.24 -6.26
N LYS A 15 -4.30 -13.03 -6.04
CA LYS A 15 -2.85 -12.74 -6.04
C LYS A 15 -2.25 -13.10 -4.68
N THR A 16 -0.96 -13.39 -4.64
CA THR A 16 -0.22 -13.62 -3.38
C THR A 16 0.90 -12.62 -3.17
N LYS A 17 1.21 -11.79 -4.18
CA LYS A 17 2.28 -10.81 -4.17
C LYS A 17 1.72 -9.40 -4.31
N ALA A 18 2.19 -8.48 -3.48
CA ALA A 18 1.85 -7.06 -3.55
C ALA A 18 3.10 -6.19 -3.70
N LEU A 19 2.98 -5.06 -4.40
CA LEU A 19 4.01 -4.03 -4.51
C LEU A 19 3.49 -2.73 -3.91
N ILE A 20 4.31 -2.09 -3.08
CA ILE A 20 4.17 -0.69 -2.65
C ILE A 20 5.41 0.09 -3.08
N MET A 21 5.17 1.20 -3.75
CA MET A 21 6.16 2.23 -4.06
C MET A 21 5.94 3.41 -3.11
N SER A 22 6.91 3.76 -2.28
CA SER A 22 6.83 4.81 -1.25
C SER A 22 7.88 5.89 -1.50
N TYR A 23 7.48 7.15 -1.61
CA TYR A 23 8.38 8.25 -1.97
C TYR A 23 8.21 9.43 -1.04
N ASP A 24 9.33 10.03 -0.65
CA ASP A 24 9.38 11.07 0.38
C ASP A 24 9.62 12.48 -0.20
N ASP A 25 9.39 13.48 0.64
CA ASP A 25 9.71 14.92 0.49
C ASP A 25 8.88 15.75 -0.50
N GLY A 26 8.14 15.14 -1.44
CA GLY A 26 7.33 15.91 -2.39
C GLY A 26 8.16 16.80 -3.31
N SER A 27 9.27 16.27 -3.81
CA SER A 27 10.15 16.97 -4.74
C SER A 27 9.45 17.21 -6.09
N GLU A 28 9.86 18.25 -6.82
CA GLU A 28 9.37 18.53 -8.16
C GLU A 28 9.49 17.38 -9.17
N HIS A 29 10.42 16.45 -8.90
CA HIS A 29 10.66 15.22 -9.67
C HIS A 29 9.50 14.22 -9.57
N ASP A 30 8.64 14.34 -8.55
CA ASP A 30 7.44 13.53 -8.41
C ASP A 30 6.54 13.66 -9.64
N ARG A 31 6.53 14.81 -10.34
CA ARG A 31 5.76 14.99 -11.59
C ARG A 31 6.12 13.92 -12.63
N ARG A 32 7.42 13.69 -12.84
CA ARG A 32 7.90 12.69 -13.79
C ARG A 32 7.70 11.27 -13.27
N LEU A 33 7.88 11.05 -11.97
CA LEU A 33 7.71 9.73 -11.36
C LEU A 33 6.25 9.27 -11.39
N VAL A 34 5.31 10.15 -11.05
CA VAL A 34 3.87 9.92 -11.14
C VAL A 34 3.46 9.62 -12.59
N GLU A 35 3.93 10.40 -13.57
CA GLU A 35 3.66 10.12 -14.98
C GLU A 35 4.11 8.70 -15.38
N LEU A 36 5.31 8.32 -14.94
CA LEU A 36 5.87 6.99 -15.18
C LEU A 36 5.04 5.90 -14.52
N PHE A 37 4.67 6.06 -13.25
CA PHE A 37 3.82 5.11 -12.54
C PHE A 37 2.45 4.94 -13.20
N ASN A 38 1.82 6.04 -13.61
CA ASN A 38 0.55 6.01 -14.33
C ASN A 38 0.66 5.25 -15.66
N ARG A 39 1.74 5.46 -16.41
CA ARG A 39 1.99 4.75 -17.68
C ARG A 39 2.05 3.22 -17.52
N TYR A 40 2.62 2.77 -16.41
CA TYR A 40 2.81 1.33 -16.12
C TYR A 40 1.76 0.75 -15.16
N GLY A 41 0.72 1.52 -14.78
CA GLY A 41 -0.33 1.06 -13.87
C GLY A 41 0.15 0.78 -12.44
N ILE A 42 1.24 1.42 -12.03
CA ILE A 42 1.79 1.34 -10.67
C ILE A 42 1.13 2.40 -9.80
N ARG A 43 0.83 2.04 -8.55
CA ARG A 43 0.31 2.98 -7.55
C ARG A 43 1.41 3.26 -6.52
N GLY A 44 1.61 4.53 -6.19
CA GLY A 44 2.57 4.99 -5.19
C GLY A 44 1.91 5.58 -3.95
N THR A 45 2.70 5.68 -2.89
CA THR A 45 2.43 6.39 -1.64
C THR A 45 3.46 7.51 -1.52
N PHE A 46 3.01 8.77 -1.47
CA PHE A 46 3.86 9.95 -1.47
C PHE A 46 3.74 10.66 -0.12
N HIS A 47 4.85 10.73 0.60
CA HIS A 47 4.95 11.32 1.93
C HIS A 47 5.41 12.77 1.80
N LEU A 48 4.50 13.72 1.97
CA LEU A 48 4.74 15.12 1.68
C LEU A 48 5.04 15.91 2.97
N ASN A 49 5.88 16.94 2.84
CA ASN A 49 6.04 17.95 3.87
C ASN A 49 5.23 19.19 3.52
N SER A 50 4.10 19.40 4.18
CA SER A 50 3.22 20.56 3.96
C SER A 50 3.97 21.90 4.02
N GLY A 51 4.94 22.05 4.93
CA GLY A 51 5.74 23.26 5.08
C GLY A 51 6.71 23.51 3.92
N LYS A 52 7.07 22.47 3.14
CA LYS A 52 7.94 22.60 1.96
C LYS A 52 7.19 22.82 0.66
N LEU A 53 5.87 22.56 0.61
CA LEU A 53 5.08 22.72 -0.60
C LEU A 53 5.14 24.16 -1.13
N GLY A 54 5.40 24.30 -2.43
CA GLY A 54 5.54 25.59 -3.11
C GLY A 54 6.88 26.29 -2.89
N GLN A 55 7.80 25.72 -2.11
CA GLN A 55 9.19 26.17 -2.08
C GLN A 55 9.94 25.74 -3.34
N ALA A 56 11.14 26.29 -3.54
CA ALA A 56 11.99 25.89 -4.66
C ALA A 56 12.21 24.37 -4.68
N HIS A 57 12.11 23.75 -5.85
CA HIS A 57 12.27 22.31 -6.09
C HIS A 57 11.25 21.39 -5.42
N HIS A 58 10.13 21.92 -4.93
CA HIS A 58 9.04 21.15 -4.33
C HIS A 58 7.74 21.33 -5.11
N ILE A 59 6.85 20.36 -4.95
CA ILE A 59 5.49 20.39 -5.53
C ILE A 59 4.69 21.57 -4.96
N GLY A 60 3.93 22.24 -5.82
CA GLY A 60 3.04 23.32 -5.41
C GLY A 60 1.80 22.78 -4.68
N PRO A 61 1.25 23.50 -3.68
CA PRO A 61 0.03 23.04 -3.00
C PRO A 61 -1.15 22.81 -3.96
N HIS A 62 -1.30 23.68 -4.97
CA HIS A 62 -2.42 23.69 -5.90
C HIS A 62 -2.48 22.48 -6.85
N GLU A 63 -1.37 21.77 -7.05
CA GLU A 63 -1.32 20.61 -7.94
C GLU A 63 -1.41 19.27 -7.18
N VAL A 64 -1.30 19.25 -5.84
CA VAL A 64 -1.25 18.02 -5.03
C VAL A 64 -2.41 17.07 -5.35
N SER A 65 -3.65 17.56 -5.34
CA SER A 65 -4.83 16.71 -5.62
C SER A 65 -4.82 16.11 -7.02
N THR A 66 -4.43 16.89 -8.02
CA THR A 66 -4.40 16.47 -9.43
C THR A 66 -3.20 15.59 -9.75
N LEU A 67 -2.03 15.91 -9.20
CA LEU A 67 -0.80 15.19 -9.46
C LEU A 67 -0.88 13.80 -8.87
N TYR A 68 -1.26 13.67 -7.60
CA TYR A 68 -1.28 12.37 -6.92
C TYR A 68 -2.61 11.61 -7.10
N GLN A 69 -3.42 11.96 -8.10
CA GLN A 69 -4.67 11.25 -8.38
C GLN A 69 -4.40 9.77 -8.68
N GLY A 70 -5.07 8.87 -7.95
CA GLY A 70 -4.86 7.42 -8.05
C GLY A 70 -3.69 6.89 -7.21
N HIS A 71 -2.89 7.77 -6.64
CA HIS A 71 -1.87 7.50 -5.64
C HIS A 71 -2.37 7.87 -4.24
N GLU A 72 -1.56 7.56 -3.23
CA GLU A 72 -1.80 7.99 -1.85
C GLU A 72 -0.88 9.17 -1.52
N VAL A 73 -1.43 10.16 -0.82
CA VAL A 73 -0.70 11.21 -0.13
C VAL A 73 -0.71 10.89 1.37
N SER A 74 0.45 11.03 1.99
CA SER A 74 0.75 10.60 3.35
C SER A 74 1.62 11.67 4.03
N CYS A 75 1.67 11.68 5.36
CA CYS A 75 2.43 12.69 6.09
C CYS A 75 3.94 12.43 6.02
N HIS A 76 4.71 13.50 6.09
CA HIS A 76 6.15 13.45 6.34
C HIS A 76 6.62 14.51 7.35
N SER A 77 5.70 15.06 8.16
CA SER A 77 5.85 16.23 9.05
C SER A 77 5.91 17.57 8.31
N VAL A 78 5.63 18.68 8.99
CA VAL A 78 5.63 20.01 8.37
C VAL A 78 7.02 20.39 7.87
N THR A 79 8.03 20.27 8.72
CA THR A 79 9.38 20.83 8.47
C THR A 79 10.48 19.78 8.31
N HIS A 80 10.14 18.49 8.38
CA HIS A 80 11.09 17.38 8.36
C HIS A 80 12.14 17.41 9.52
N PRO A 81 11.73 17.59 10.80
CA PRO A 81 12.65 17.49 11.93
C PRO A 81 12.87 16.03 12.34
N ASP A 82 13.98 15.75 13.04
CA ASP A 82 14.10 14.50 13.79
C ASP A 82 13.12 14.53 14.98
N LEU A 83 11.99 13.84 14.83
CA LEU A 83 10.91 13.80 15.82
C LEU A 83 11.38 13.31 17.19
N THR A 84 12.48 12.55 17.26
CA THR A 84 13.01 12.05 18.53
C THR A 84 13.61 13.16 19.40
N GLN A 85 13.96 14.30 18.80
CA GLN A 85 14.55 15.47 19.47
C GLN A 85 13.52 16.50 19.94
N LEU A 86 12.24 16.29 19.61
CA LEU A 86 11.16 17.24 19.91
C LEU A 86 10.42 16.88 21.20
N ASP A 87 9.80 17.86 21.84
CA ASP A 87 8.80 17.60 22.89
C ASP A 87 7.46 17.17 22.28
N ASP A 88 6.52 16.73 23.12
CA ASP A 88 5.25 16.16 22.65
C ASP A 88 4.39 17.19 21.91
N ASP A 89 4.41 18.45 22.33
CA ASP A 89 3.62 19.51 21.70
C ASP A 89 4.18 19.84 20.30
N ALA A 90 5.50 19.89 20.15
CA ALA A 90 6.15 20.04 18.87
C ALA A 90 5.91 18.83 17.94
N ILE A 91 5.92 17.59 18.46
CA ILE A 91 5.55 16.40 17.67
C ILE A 91 4.08 16.49 17.18
N ARG A 92 3.16 16.84 18.09
CA ARG A 92 1.74 17.00 17.74
C ARG A 92 1.54 18.11 16.70
N HIS A 93 2.27 19.21 16.81
CA HIS A 93 2.24 20.27 15.80
C HIS A 93 2.76 19.78 14.45
N GLU A 94 3.96 19.20 14.41
CA GLU A 94 4.64 18.75 13.19
C GLU A 94 3.84 17.69 12.43
N ILE A 95 3.14 16.79 13.11
CA ILE A 95 2.35 15.74 12.45
C ILE A 95 0.92 16.20 12.22
N GLY A 96 0.30 16.84 13.21
CA GLY A 96 -1.11 17.26 13.14
C GLY A 96 -1.34 18.35 12.11
N GLN A 97 -0.47 19.37 12.04
CA GLN A 97 -0.57 20.43 11.04
C GLN A 97 -0.29 19.90 9.63
N ASP A 98 0.67 18.98 9.49
CA ASP A 98 0.99 18.35 8.21
C ASP A 98 -0.21 17.58 7.68
N ARG A 99 -0.75 16.70 8.53
CA ARG A 99 -1.97 15.94 8.23
C ARG A 99 -3.12 16.84 7.82
N GLN A 100 -3.46 17.85 8.63
CA GLN A 100 -4.57 18.77 8.32
C GLN A 100 -4.39 19.46 6.97
N THR A 101 -3.19 19.97 6.70
CA THR A 101 -2.91 20.66 5.44
C THR A 101 -3.06 19.73 4.24
N LEU A 102 -2.58 18.49 4.35
CA LEU A 102 -2.69 17.50 3.27
C LEU A 102 -4.13 17.00 3.09
N GLU A 103 -4.92 16.88 4.16
CA GLU A 103 -6.36 16.57 4.08
C GLU A 103 -7.12 17.68 3.36
N ASP A 104 -6.82 18.95 3.66
CA ASP A 104 -7.43 20.11 3.00
C ASP A 104 -7.12 20.13 1.49
N LEU A 105 -5.91 19.73 1.11
CA LEU A 105 -5.48 19.68 -0.30
C LEU A 105 -6.06 18.49 -1.07
N THR A 106 -6.19 17.33 -0.42
CA THR A 106 -6.54 16.07 -1.09
C THR A 106 -8.03 15.72 -1.00
N GLY A 107 -8.74 16.25 -0.01
CA GLY A 107 -10.15 15.98 0.22
C GLY A 107 -10.46 14.61 0.84
N TYR A 108 -9.45 13.90 1.35
CA TYR A 108 -9.63 12.64 2.08
C TYR A 108 -8.78 12.61 3.36
N SER A 109 -9.11 11.70 4.28
CA SER A 109 -8.38 11.51 5.54
C SER A 109 -6.99 10.92 5.30
N VAL A 110 -5.95 11.64 5.71
CA VAL A 110 -4.55 11.25 5.58
C VAL A 110 -4.15 10.51 6.84
N ARG A 111 -3.81 9.22 6.72
CA ARG A 111 -3.63 8.29 7.86
C ARG A 111 -2.27 7.63 7.91
N GLY A 112 -1.38 7.97 6.99
CA GLY A 112 -0.03 7.42 6.92
C GLY A 112 1.03 8.42 7.33
N LEU A 113 2.20 7.89 7.70
CA LEU A 113 3.40 8.68 7.97
C LEU A 113 4.65 7.99 7.40
N ALA A 114 5.58 8.76 6.88
CA ALA A 114 6.99 8.37 6.82
C ALA A 114 7.72 9.10 7.94
N TYR A 115 8.48 8.38 8.77
CA TYR A 115 9.29 9.06 9.79
C TYR A 115 10.42 9.84 9.12
N PRO A 116 10.55 11.16 9.36
CA PRO A 116 11.75 11.89 8.97
C PRO A 116 13.00 11.17 9.48
N PHE A 117 14.02 11.03 8.63
CA PHE A 117 15.25 10.28 8.93
C PHE A 117 15.05 8.79 9.28
N GLY A 118 13.83 8.25 9.18
CA GLY A 118 13.48 6.90 9.61
C GLY A 118 13.52 6.69 11.13
N THR A 119 13.64 7.75 11.93
CA THR A 119 13.83 7.68 13.39
C THR A 119 12.50 7.76 14.15
N TYR A 120 12.38 6.95 15.20
CA TYR A 120 11.23 6.95 16.11
C TYR A 120 11.61 6.37 17.48
N ASN A 121 10.74 6.55 18.47
CA ASN A 121 10.85 5.93 19.80
C ASN A 121 9.45 5.59 20.34
N GLU A 122 9.36 4.89 21.47
CA GLU A 122 8.07 4.48 22.05
C GLU A 122 7.13 5.65 22.35
N ARG A 123 7.68 6.81 22.73
CA ARG A 123 6.89 8.03 22.97
C ARG A 123 6.15 8.47 21.71
N ILE A 124 6.84 8.52 20.57
CA ILE A 124 6.22 8.85 19.28
C ILE A 124 5.15 7.81 18.90
N LEU A 125 5.44 6.52 19.07
CA LEU A 125 4.49 5.45 18.73
C LEU A 125 3.16 5.54 19.49
N VAL A 126 3.17 6.05 20.72
CA VAL A 126 1.96 6.28 21.51
C VAL A 126 1.18 7.50 21.00
N LEU A 127 1.87 8.55 20.54
CA LEU A 127 1.24 9.78 20.04
C LEU A 127 0.59 9.60 18.66
N LEU A 128 1.14 8.75 17.80
CA LEU A 128 0.68 8.60 16.42
C LEU A 128 -0.82 8.25 16.28
N PRO A 129 -1.38 7.26 17.00
CA PRO A 129 -2.80 6.97 16.95
C PRO A 129 -3.69 8.14 17.41
N GLU A 130 -3.26 8.91 18.42
CA GLU A 130 -3.99 10.12 18.87
C GLU A 130 -4.08 11.17 17.76
N LEU A 131 -3.07 11.19 16.88
CA LEU A 131 -2.97 12.07 15.72
C LEU A 131 -3.59 11.46 14.44
N GLY A 132 -4.27 10.32 14.56
CA GLY A 132 -4.97 9.64 13.45
C GLY A 132 -4.05 8.95 12.44
N ILE A 133 -2.79 8.69 12.81
CA ILE A 133 -1.86 7.90 12.01
C ILE A 133 -2.06 6.42 12.32
N GLU A 134 -2.35 5.63 11.30
CA GLU A 134 -2.66 4.20 11.38
C GLU A 134 -1.49 3.31 10.94
N TYR A 135 -0.62 3.82 10.06
CA TYR A 135 0.62 3.16 9.68
C TYR A 135 1.76 4.17 9.54
N ALA A 136 3.00 3.72 9.77
CA ALA A 136 4.17 4.56 9.64
C ALA A 136 5.39 3.78 9.13
N ARG A 137 6.03 4.28 8.06
CA ARG A 137 7.17 3.66 7.39
C ARG A 137 8.51 4.22 7.90
N THR A 138 9.45 3.32 8.15
CA THR A 138 10.84 3.59 8.54
C THR A 138 11.77 3.56 7.31
N ALA A 139 13.07 3.81 7.50
CA ALA A 139 14.06 3.78 6.41
C ALA A 139 14.92 2.49 6.35
N THR A 140 14.86 1.65 7.38
CA THR A 140 15.72 0.45 7.46
C THR A 140 15.20 -0.67 6.57
N ALA A 141 15.99 -1.06 5.57
CA ALA A 141 15.67 -2.16 4.67
C ALA A 141 15.74 -3.53 5.37
N THR A 142 14.72 -4.36 5.20
CA THR A 142 14.72 -5.75 5.69
C THR A 142 15.34 -6.73 4.71
N HIS A 143 15.33 -6.41 3.41
CA HIS A 143 15.59 -7.35 2.32
C HIS A 143 14.69 -8.59 2.32
N THR A 144 13.51 -8.48 2.96
CA THR A 144 12.46 -9.52 3.00
C THR A 144 11.16 -9.00 2.38
N PHE A 145 10.21 -9.91 2.17
CA PHE A 145 8.89 -9.61 1.59
C PHE A 145 7.76 -9.86 2.59
N THR A 146 8.06 -9.80 3.87
CA THR A 146 7.11 -10.11 4.94
C THR A 146 6.13 -8.96 5.14
N ILE A 147 4.87 -9.29 5.39
CA ILE A 147 3.89 -8.33 5.89
C ILE A 147 4.36 -7.85 7.28
N PRO A 148 4.32 -6.54 7.59
CA PRO A 148 4.70 -6.04 8.91
C PRO A 148 3.80 -6.59 10.02
N ASP A 149 4.40 -7.03 11.12
CA ASP A 149 3.65 -7.42 12.34
C ASP A 149 3.02 -6.21 13.05
N THR A 150 3.59 -5.02 12.85
CA THR A 150 3.13 -3.75 13.40
C THR A 150 3.21 -2.66 12.34
N TYR A 151 2.08 -2.02 12.07
CA TYR A 151 1.96 -1.04 10.99
C TYR A 151 2.66 0.29 11.30
N LEU A 152 2.88 0.63 12.57
CA LEU A 152 3.60 1.85 12.98
C LEU A 152 5.13 1.70 12.95
N ARG A 153 5.65 0.50 12.65
CA ARG A 153 7.08 0.24 12.45
C ARG A 153 7.31 -0.45 11.10
N TRP A 154 6.62 0.00 10.06
CA TRP A 154 6.70 -0.62 8.74
C TRP A 154 8.11 -0.45 8.16
N GLN A 155 8.85 -1.54 8.10
CA GLN A 155 10.18 -1.56 7.49
C GLN A 155 10.06 -1.86 5.99
N PRO A 156 10.64 -1.03 5.11
CA PRO A 156 10.63 -1.31 3.68
C PRO A 156 11.53 -2.52 3.36
N SER A 157 11.27 -3.17 2.24
CA SER A 157 12.12 -4.25 1.75
C SER A 157 13.47 -3.71 1.27
N CYS A 158 13.46 -2.58 0.55
CA CYS A 158 14.69 -1.93 0.09
C CYS A 158 14.48 -0.46 -0.30
N HIS A 159 15.59 0.26 -0.42
CA HIS A 159 15.65 1.52 -1.17
C HIS A 159 15.54 1.25 -2.68
N HIS A 160 15.07 2.21 -3.47
CA HIS A 160 14.86 2.02 -4.92
C HIS A 160 16.12 1.58 -5.67
N SER A 161 17.31 1.86 -5.13
CA SER A 161 18.60 1.55 -5.77
C SER A 161 18.86 0.05 -5.82
N GLY A 162 18.27 -0.72 -4.91
CA GLY A 162 18.33 -2.18 -4.88
C GLY A 162 17.10 -2.87 -5.48
N ALA A 163 16.12 -2.11 -5.97
CA ALA A 163 14.77 -2.63 -6.21
C ALA A 163 14.68 -3.56 -7.42
N LEU A 164 15.45 -3.33 -8.48
CA LEU A 164 15.44 -4.21 -9.66
C LEU A 164 15.89 -5.63 -9.32
N GLU A 165 17.00 -5.76 -8.60
CA GLU A 165 17.57 -7.07 -8.29
C GLU A 165 16.70 -7.80 -7.26
N LEU A 166 16.33 -7.12 -6.17
CA LEU A 166 15.49 -7.73 -5.15
C LEU A 166 14.09 -8.06 -5.67
N GLY A 167 13.55 -7.26 -6.59
CA GLY A 167 12.26 -7.55 -7.20
C GLY A 167 12.28 -8.72 -8.19
N LYS A 168 13.39 -9.00 -8.88
CA LYS A 168 13.53 -10.27 -9.64
C LYS A 168 13.46 -11.48 -8.71
N GLN A 169 14.10 -11.40 -7.54
CA GLN A 169 14.02 -12.45 -6.51
C GLN A 169 12.59 -12.58 -5.97
N PHE A 170 11.91 -11.46 -5.71
CA PHE A 170 10.51 -11.43 -5.31
C PHE A 170 9.61 -12.14 -6.32
N LEU A 171 9.76 -11.84 -7.62
CA LEU A 171 8.92 -12.40 -8.67
C LEU A 171 9.14 -13.90 -8.88
N THR A 172 10.38 -14.36 -8.81
CA THR A 172 10.77 -15.77 -9.03
C THR A 172 10.59 -16.67 -7.81
N GLY A 173 10.43 -16.10 -6.61
CA GLY A 173 10.19 -16.87 -5.39
C GLY A 173 8.94 -17.76 -5.47
N ALA A 174 9.08 -19.01 -5.03
CA ALA A 174 8.04 -20.05 -5.06
C ALA A 174 7.13 -20.08 -3.81
N ASP A 175 7.28 -19.11 -2.91
CA ASP A 175 6.44 -18.98 -1.72
C ASP A 175 5.00 -18.66 -2.12
N SER A 176 4.05 -19.40 -1.54
CA SER A 176 2.61 -19.26 -1.80
C SER A 176 1.90 -18.45 -0.73
N SER A 177 2.59 -18.07 0.35
CA SER A 177 2.08 -17.13 1.35
C SER A 177 1.96 -15.72 0.77
N LEU A 178 1.24 -14.84 1.48
CA LEU A 178 1.17 -13.43 1.12
C LEU A 178 2.54 -12.77 1.31
N GLN A 179 3.01 -12.12 0.26
CA GLN A 179 4.28 -11.40 0.27
C GLN A 179 4.08 -9.95 -0.20
N VAL A 180 4.76 -9.01 0.46
CA VAL A 180 4.70 -7.59 0.15
C VAL A 180 6.10 -7.09 -0.13
N PHE A 181 6.31 -6.55 -1.31
CA PHE A 181 7.53 -5.85 -1.65
C PHE A 181 7.32 -4.34 -1.47
N THR A 182 7.99 -3.75 -0.49
CA THR A 182 7.91 -2.31 -0.21
C THR A 182 9.21 -1.64 -0.63
N VAL A 183 9.15 -0.77 -1.62
CA VAL A 183 10.30 -0.01 -2.12
C VAL A 183 10.15 1.44 -1.68
N TRP A 184 11.20 2.03 -1.12
CA TRP A 184 11.21 3.45 -0.76
C TRP A 184 12.33 4.24 -1.46
N GLY A 185 12.21 5.56 -1.57
CA GLY A 185 13.30 6.44 -1.98
C GLY A 185 12.83 7.88 -2.21
N HIS A 186 13.68 8.71 -2.80
CA HIS A 186 13.31 10.08 -3.17
C HIS A 186 13.41 10.27 -4.68
N SER A 187 12.41 10.89 -5.29
CA SER A 187 12.35 11.05 -6.74
C SER A 187 13.49 11.90 -7.31
N TYR A 188 13.98 12.88 -6.54
CA TYR A 188 15.13 13.71 -6.93
C TYR A 188 16.43 12.92 -7.10
N GLU A 189 16.55 11.74 -6.48
CA GLU A 189 17.74 10.91 -6.63
C GLU A 189 17.88 10.38 -8.06
N LEU A 190 16.78 10.23 -8.80
CA LEU A 190 16.74 9.66 -10.14
C LEU A 190 17.35 10.55 -11.23
N ASP A 191 17.63 11.81 -10.90
CA ASP A 191 18.35 12.74 -11.78
C ASP A 191 19.87 12.47 -11.82
N GLY A 192 20.39 11.62 -10.92
CA GLY A 192 21.80 11.20 -10.92
C GLY A 192 22.81 12.29 -10.54
N PHE A 193 22.40 13.56 -10.39
CA PHE A 193 23.31 14.70 -10.19
C PHE A 193 24.19 14.61 -8.94
N MET A 194 23.85 13.77 -7.97
CA MET A 194 24.57 13.64 -6.70
C MET A 194 25.36 12.32 -6.55
N THR A 195 25.48 11.52 -7.61
CA THR A 195 26.02 10.17 -7.49
C THR A 195 26.55 9.59 -8.81
N VAL A 196 27.46 8.62 -8.72
CA VAL A 196 27.86 7.76 -9.85
C VAL A 196 27.12 6.41 -9.83
N ASP A 197 26.19 6.24 -8.90
CA ASP A 197 25.35 5.05 -8.76
C ASP A 197 24.36 4.96 -9.93
N PRO A 198 24.50 3.98 -10.84
CA PRO A 198 23.63 3.86 -12.01
C PRO A 198 22.19 3.49 -11.65
N SER A 199 21.91 3.13 -10.39
CA SER A 199 20.54 2.88 -9.91
C SER A 199 19.78 4.14 -9.51
N LYS A 200 20.48 5.27 -9.43
CA LYS A 200 19.91 6.59 -9.19
C LYS A 200 19.76 7.33 -10.52
N ASP A 201 19.02 6.69 -11.43
CA ASP A 201 18.79 7.13 -12.81
C ASP A 201 17.35 6.82 -13.25
N TRP A 202 16.77 7.67 -14.07
CA TRP A 202 15.42 7.47 -14.60
C TRP A 202 15.26 6.21 -15.45
N GLY A 203 16.29 5.83 -16.22
CA GLY A 203 16.28 4.60 -17.00
C GLY A 203 16.26 3.35 -16.11
N TYR A 204 16.90 3.40 -14.94
CA TYR A 204 16.77 2.34 -13.93
C TYR A 204 15.32 2.23 -13.42
N MET A 205 14.70 3.37 -13.07
CA MET A 205 13.31 3.38 -12.60
C MET A 205 12.32 2.93 -13.68
N GLU A 206 12.54 3.30 -14.94
CA GLU A 206 11.71 2.86 -16.06
C GLU A 206 11.85 1.36 -16.32
N ALA A 207 13.08 0.82 -16.24
CA ALA A 207 13.32 -0.62 -16.32
C ALA A 207 12.62 -1.37 -15.17
N PHE A 208 12.60 -0.78 -13.96
CA PHE A 208 11.80 -1.30 -12.86
C PHE A 208 10.31 -1.28 -13.21
N CYS A 209 9.76 -0.15 -13.64
CA CYS A 209 8.34 -0.07 -13.95
C CYS A 209 7.92 -1.07 -15.06
N GLN A 210 8.76 -1.22 -16.09
CA GLN A 210 8.53 -2.18 -17.17
C GLN A 210 8.48 -3.63 -16.65
N LEU A 211 9.40 -4.03 -15.78
CA LEU A 211 9.42 -5.37 -15.20
C LEU A 211 8.09 -5.69 -14.47
N TRP A 212 7.40 -4.71 -13.87
CA TRP A 212 6.17 -4.92 -13.11
C TRP A 212 4.92 -4.87 -13.96
N TYR A 213 4.92 -4.05 -15.01
CA TYR A 213 3.83 -4.00 -15.98
C TYR A 213 3.56 -5.36 -16.63
N GLU A 214 4.61 -6.16 -16.82
CA GLU A 214 4.52 -7.53 -17.35
C GLU A 214 3.98 -8.55 -16.32
N GLN A 215 3.76 -8.15 -15.06
CA GLN A 215 3.42 -9.06 -13.94
C GLN A 215 1.96 -8.91 -13.50
N ALA A 216 1.03 -9.40 -14.32
CA ALA A 216 -0.40 -9.39 -14.01
C ALA A 216 -0.74 -10.06 -12.64
N GLY A 217 0.12 -10.95 -12.14
CA GLY A 217 -0.01 -11.63 -10.86
C GLY A 217 0.36 -10.80 -9.61
N VAL A 218 0.81 -9.55 -9.76
CA VAL A 218 1.19 -8.69 -8.63
C VAL A 218 0.11 -7.65 -8.34
N TYR A 219 -0.18 -7.42 -7.06
CA TYR A 219 -1.09 -6.40 -6.59
C TYR A 219 -0.33 -5.09 -6.34
N CYS A 220 -0.25 -4.23 -7.35
CA CYS A 220 0.31 -2.89 -7.20
C CYS A 220 -0.68 -2.00 -6.45
N THR A 221 -0.29 -1.55 -5.25
CA THR A 221 -1.19 -0.83 -4.35
C THR A 221 -0.46 0.25 -3.55
N THR A 222 -1.21 1.03 -2.77
CA THR A 222 -0.68 2.02 -1.83
C THR A 222 -0.63 1.42 -0.42
N ALA A 223 0.08 2.08 0.50
CA ALA A 223 0.24 1.59 1.85
C ALA A 223 -1.08 1.57 2.63
N ILE A 224 -1.91 2.61 2.52
CA ILE A 224 -3.23 2.63 3.19
C ILE A 224 -4.17 1.58 2.63
N ASP A 225 -4.20 1.38 1.31
CA ASP A 225 -5.08 0.38 0.72
C ASP A 225 -4.71 -1.04 1.16
N LEU A 226 -3.41 -1.34 1.25
CA LEU A 226 -2.93 -2.61 1.78
C LEU A 226 -3.27 -2.76 3.27
N PHE A 227 -3.04 -1.71 4.08
CA PHE A 227 -3.40 -1.69 5.50
C PHE A 227 -4.89 -2.02 5.70
N GLU A 228 -5.78 -1.34 4.96
CA GLU A 228 -7.22 -1.56 5.04
C GLU A 228 -7.62 -2.96 4.54
N TYR A 229 -6.98 -3.44 3.49
CA TYR A 229 -7.24 -4.77 2.96
C TYR A 229 -6.88 -5.86 3.97
N LEU A 230 -5.71 -5.76 4.58
CA LEU A 230 -5.27 -6.69 5.62
C LEU A 230 -6.15 -6.59 6.86
N GLY A 231 -6.56 -5.38 7.27
CA GLY A 231 -7.51 -5.18 8.36
C GLY A 231 -8.87 -5.85 8.08
N ALA A 232 -9.38 -5.72 6.86
CA ALA A 232 -10.63 -6.37 6.45
C ALA A 232 -10.50 -7.90 6.42
N LEU A 233 -9.36 -8.44 5.95
CA LEU A 233 -9.07 -9.89 6.05
C LEU A 233 -9.05 -10.38 7.49
N GLN A 234 -8.51 -9.60 8.43
CA GLN A 234 -8.48 -9.96 9.85
C GLN A 234 -9.86 -10.04 10.49
N GLN A 235 -10.84 -9.32 9.94
CA GLN A 235 -12.24 -9.33 10.38
C GLN A 235 -13.07 -10.45 9.76
N LEU A 236 -12.50 -11.24 8.83
CA LEU A 236 -13.20 -12.37 8.24
C LEU A 236 -13.57 -13.38 9.32
N SER A 237 -14.85 -13.77 9.33
CA SER A 237 -15.38 -14.71 10.33
C SER A 237 -15.78 -16.03 9.66
N TYR A 238 -15.59 -17.13 10.38
CA TYR A 238 -15.91 -18.48 9.92
C TYR A 238 -16.85 -19.19 10.90
N SER A 239 -18.02 -19.63 10.42
CA SER A 239 -18.90 -20.54 11.17
C SER A 239 -18.53 -21.99 10.84
N PRO A 240 -18.04 -22.81 11.80
CA PRO A 240 -17.72 -24.21 11.54
C PRO A 240 -18.95 -25.10 11.39
N VAL A 241 -20.09 -24.71 11.95
CA VAL A 241 -21.36 -25.45 11.87
C VAL A 241 -21.92 -25.34 10.46
N ASP A 242 -22.02 -24.11 9.96
CA ASP A 242 -22.60 -23.83 8.64
C ASP A 242 -21.54 -23.82 7.54
N ARG A 243 -20.26 -23.98 7.91
CA ARG A 243 -19.08 -23.91 7.04
C ARG A 243 -19.13 -22.67 6.14
N THR A 244 -19.37 -21.53 6.76
CA THR A 244 -19.63 -20.28 6.04
C THR A 244 -18.59 -19.24 6.42
N LEU A 245 -18.01 -18.59 5.41
CA LEU A 245 -17.14 -17.42 5.57
C LEU A 245 -17.94 -16.16 5.37
N THR A 246 -17.85 -15.21 6.30
CA THR A 246 -18.58 -13.95 6.23
C THR A 246 -17.62 -12.78 6.16
N ASN A 247 -17.80 -11.95 5.12
CA ASN A 247 -17.11 -10.69 4.94
C ASN A 247 -18.05 -9.55 5.35
N ALA A 248 -17.79 -8.96 6.52
CA ALA A 248 -18.56 -7.81 7.01
C ALA A 248 -18.04 -6.46 6.48
N SER A 249 -16.95 -6.45 5.72
CA SER A 249 -16.32 -5.21 5.23
C SER A 249 -17.05 -4.66 3.99
N ALA A 250 -16.73 -3.41 3.66
CA ALA A 250 -17.24 -2.72 2.47
C ALA A 250 -16.47 -3.06 1.17
N ARG A 251 -15.53 -4.01 1.20
CA ARG A 251 -14.72 -4.42 0.05
C ARG A 251 -14.76 -5.93 -0.16
N SER A 252 -14.59 -6.38 -1.39
CA SER A 252 -14.41 -7.80 -1.67
C SER A 252 -13.14 -8.31 -0.99
N LEU A 253 -13.18 -9.56 -0.52
CA LEU A 253 -12.04 -10.26 0.06
C LEU A 253 -11.76 -11.53 -0.73
N TRP A 254 -10.49 -11.87 -0.88
CA TRP A 254 -10.06 -13.06 -1.61
C TRP A 254 -9.38 -14.05 -0.67
N VAL A 255 -9.76 -15.31 -0.82
CA VAL A 255 -9.22 -16.42 -0.06
C VAL A 255 -9.14 -17.66 -0.95
N ALA A 256 -8.24 -18.59 -0.63
CA ALA A 256 -8.28 -19.94 -1.15
C ALA A 256 -8.74 -20.90 -0.06
N TRP A 257 -9.83 -21.63 -0.33
CA TRP A 257 -10.30 -22.73 0.51
C TRP A 257 -9.89 -24.05 -0.14
N GLN A 258 -8.98 -24.82 0.49
CA GLN A 258 -8.49 -26.09 -0.06
C GLN A 258 -8.01 -25.96 -1.53
N THR A 259 -7.27 -24.90 -1.85
CA THR A 259 -6.77 -24.52 -3.20
C THR A 259 -7.78 -23.86 -4.13
N VAL A 260 -9.07 -23.83 -3.79
CA VAL A 260 -10.07 -23.17 -4.62
C VAL A 260 -10.18 -21.70 -4.22
N ALA A 261 -9.79 -20.85 -5.17
CA ALA A 261 -9.89 -19.41 -5.05
C ALA A 261 -11.35 -18.95 -5.00
N MET A 262 -11.64 -18.06 -4.06
CA MET A 262 -12.97 -17.58 -3.75
C MET A 262 -12.91 -16.07 -3.50
N GLU A 263 -13.82 -15.34 -4.15
CA GLU A 263 -14.14 -13.96 -3.80
C GLU A 263 -15.34 -13.98 -2.84
N ILE A 264 -15.23 -13.20 -1.77
CA ILE A 264 -16.31 -12.93 -0.81
C ILE A 264 -16.70 -11.46 -1.00
N PRO A 265 -17.80 -11.16 -1.71
CA PRO A 265 -18.19 -9.77 -1.96
C PRO A 265 -18.52 -9.01 -0.66
N PRO A 266 -18.57 -7.67 -0.70
CA PRO A 266 -18.88 -6.84 0.47
C PRO A 266 -20.18 -7.25 1.15
N GLY A 267 -20.16 -7.40 2.48
CA GLY A 267 -21.34 -7.75 3.28
C GLY A 267 -21.92 -9.15 3.01
N GLN A 268 -21.23 -10.00 2.23
CA GLN A 268 -21.71 -11.32 1.86
C GLN A 268 -21.13 -12.42 2.74
N ALA A 269 -21.84 -13.54 2.76
CA ALA A 269 -21.38 -14.79 3.34
C ALA A 269 -21.40 -15.89 2.26
N ILE A 270 -20.35 -16.69 2.18
CA ILE A 270 -20.22 -17.77 1.21
C ILE A 270 -20.00 -19.11 1.90
N SER A 271 -20.71 -20.13 1.40
CA SER A 271 -20.59 -21.52 1.87
C SER A 271 -19.31 -22.14 1.33
N CYS A 272 -18.56 -22.83 2.20
CA CYS A 272 -17.37 -23.61 1.87
C CYS A 272 -17.70 -25.09 1.62
N ASN A 273 -18.97 -25.44 1.40
CA ASN A 273 -19.39 -26.80 1.08
C ASN A 273 -19.21 -27.06 -0.43
N ASN A 274 -18.32 -27.99 -0.77
CA ASN A 274 -18.00 -28.45 -2.14
C ASN A 274 -17.53 -27.36 -3.13
N PRO A 275 -16.21 -27.23 -3.35
CA PRO A 275 -15.64 -26.24 -4.26
C PRO A 275 -16.02 -26.38 -5.75
N ILE A 276 -16.77 -27.42 -6.14
CA ILE A 276 -17.12 -27.72 -7.53
C ILE A 276 -18.40 -27.00 -7.99
N GLU A 277 -19.32 -26.62 -7.08
CA GLU A 277 -20.64 -26.10 -7.47
C GLU A 277 -20.75 -24.57 -7.58
N VAL A 278 -19.76 -23.80 -7.11
CA VAL A 278 -19.86 -22.32 -7.10
C VAL A 278 -19.71 -21.69 -8.49
N ARG A 279 -19.45 -22.47 -9.56
CA ARG A 279 -19.36 -21.95 -10.94
C ARG A 279 -20.69 -21.71 -11.66
N CYS A 280 -21.84 -22.13 -11.13
CA CYS A 280 -23.11 -22.03 -11.87
C CYS A 280 -24.31 -21.64 -10.99
N SER A 281 -24.38 -20.39 -10.55
CA SER A 281 -25.67 -19.82 -10.08
C SER A 281 -26.04 -18.48 -10.72
N PHE A 282 -25.21 -17.92 -11.60
CA PHE A 282 -25.59 -16.84 -12.52
C PHE A 282 -25.98 -17.37 -13.91
N ILE A 283 -27.00 -18.23 -13.98
CA ILE A 283 -27.79 -18.38 -15.21
C ILE A 283 -29.23 -18.04 -14.83
N LEU A 284 -29.61 -16.80 -15.14
CA LEU A 284 -30.99 -16.34 -15.19
C LEU A 284 -31.83 -17.39 -15.92
N ARG A 285 -32.75 -18.02 -15.19
CA ARG A 285 -33.84 -18.79 -15.78
C ARG A 285 -34.74 -17.83 -16.54
N LEU A 286 -34.50 -17.68 -17.84
CA LEU A 286 -35.54 -17.24 -18.77
C LEU A 286 -36.45 -18.45 -19.00
N THR A 287 -37.59 -18.46 -18.33
CA THR A 287 -38.71 -19.34 -18.65
C THR A 287 -39.29 -18.94 -20.01
N PRO A 288 -39.54 -19.89 -20.94
CA PRO A 288 -40.29 -19.59 -22.15
C PRO A 288 -41.80 -19.53 -21.84
N LEU A 289 -42.41 -18.39 -22.14
CA LEU A 289 -43.87 -18.27 -22.26
C LEU A 289 -44.29 -18.79 -23.63
N HIS A 290 -44.90 -19.98 -23.66
CA HIS A 290 -45.90 -20.47 -24.61
C HIS A 290 -46.89 -21.27 -23.73
N SER A 291 -48.22 -21.26 -23.84
CA SER A 291 -49.17 -20.63 -24.75
C SER A 291 -50.56 -21.01 -24.21
N VAL A 292 -51.51 -20.09 -24.19
CA VAL A 292 -52.95 -20.32 -24.49
C VAL A 292 -53.44 -19.14 -25.30
#